data_AF-K1TJQ6-F1
#
_entry.id   AF-K1TJQ6-F1
#
_cell.length_a   1.000
_cell.length_b   1.000
_cell.length_c   1.000
_cell.angle_alpha   90.00
_cell.angle_beta   90.00
_cell.angle_gamma   90.00
#
_symmetry.space_group_name_H-M   'P 1'
#
loop_
_entity.id
_entity.type
_entity.pdbx_description
1 polymer ?
#
loop_
_entity_poly.entity_id
_entity_poly.type
_entity_poly.pdbx_seq_one_letter_code
_entity_poly.pdbx_strand_id
1 'polypeptide(L)'
;YKITPWLESTSSLNFSRSDSRQVSDYIGGGEANFFGIMFSAPPTMRHYNPDGEEIIPTTNWENGNWDAAKSSFYRRNTNYRFTMNQGLNFRLTDHITLKLNGMWYFNMYEKEKFNGTYLVNPGTSNSDHAASASYSRMLSQTYNAIAGYENSWNDHNLSVIVGYEFYDKYNFGLSAGGQGSDFDDLPSLGYIDKTEDKNISKISMNSTHTRERSMSFFGNASYD
;
A
#
# COMPACT_ATOMS: atom_id res chain seq x y z
N TYR A 1 -24.79 -2.66 -20.32
CA TYR A 1 -25.43 -3.51 -21.34
C TYR A 1 -26.87 -3.79 -20.96
N LYS A 2 -27.82 -3.54 -21.85
CA LYS A 2 -29.20 -4.01 -21.70
C LYS A 2 -29.26 -5.46 -22.17
N ILE A 3 -29.39 -6.40 -21.24
CA ILE A 3 -29.41 -7.85 -21.54
C ILE A 3 -30.78 -8.22 -22.09
N THR A 4 -31.83 -7.75 -21.42
CA THR A 4 -33.22 -7.87 -21.85
C THR A 4 -33.95 -6.55 -21.57
N PRO A 5 -35.20 -6.35 -22.03
CA PRO A 5 -35.97 -5.17 -21.67
C PRO A 5 -36.13 -4.97 -20.14
N TRP A 6 -36.14 -6.05 -19.37
CA TRP A 6 -36.31 -6.01 -17.92
C TRP A 6 -34.99 -6.12 -17.14
N LEU A 7 -33.84 -6.32 -17.80
CA LEU A 7 -32.54 -6.50 -17.15
C LEU A 7 -31.44 -5.68 -17.81
N GLU A 8 -30.83 -4.80 -17.03
CA GLU A 8 -29.62 -4.07 -17.38
C GLU A 8 -28.47 -4.44 -16.46
N SER A 9 -27.29 -4.62 -17.04
CA SER A 9 -26.05 -4.91 -16.33
C SER A 9 -25.03 -3.82 -16.58
N THR A 10 -24.37 -3.35 -15.53
CA THR A 10 -23.27 -2.38 -15.61
C THR A 10 -22.04 -2.96 -14.92
N SER A 11 -20.88 -2.81 -15.53
CA SER A 11 -19.63 -3.29 -14.95
C SER A 11 -18.57 -2.21 -15.14
N SER A 12 -17.76 -1.99 -14.12
CA SER A 12 -16.57 -1.16 -14.21
C SER A 12 -15.38 -1.88 -13.57
N LEU A 13 -14.23 -1.75 -14.21
CA LEU A 13 -12.99 -2.35 -13.77
C LEU A 13 -11.89 -1.30 -13.84
N ASN A 14 -11.12 -1.20 -12.76
CA ASN A 14 -9.92 -0.39 -12.72
C ASN A 14 -8.79 -1.22 -12.09
N PHE A 15 -7.62 -1.19 -12.72
CA PHE A 15 -6.40 -1.73 -12.17
C PHE A 15 -5.30 -0.68 -12.26
N SER A 16 -4.50 -0.55 -11.21
CA SER A 16 -3.29 0.25 -11.23
C SER A 16 -2.17 -0.44 -10.48
N ARG A 17 -0.96 -0.26 -11.01
CA ARG A 17 0.29 -0.54 -10.32
C ARG A 17 1.02 0.78 -10.15
N SER A 18 1.53 1.04 -8.96
CA SER A 18 2.35 2.21 -8.68
C SER A 18 3.56 1.81 -7.85
N ASP A 19 4.73 2.28 -8.24
CA ASP A 19 5.95 2.17 -7.46
C ASP A 19 6.24 3.54 -6.82
N SER A 20 6.57 3.56 -5.53
CA SER A 20 6.89 4.79 -4.79
C SER A 20 8.33 4.78 -4.28
N ARG A 21 9.04 5.90 -4.40
CA ARG A 21 10.35 6.09 -3.78
C ARG A 21 10.35 7.43 -3.07
N GLN A 22 10.69 7.43 -1.78
CA GLN A 22 10.77 8.63 -0.97
C GLN A 22 12.20 8.82 -0.46
N VAL A 23 12.59 10.04 -0.10
CA VAL A 23 13.92 10.29 0.48
C VAL A 23 14.05 9.56 1.82
N SER A 24 12.95 9.47 2.58
CA SER A 24 12.84 8.67 3.81
C SER A 24 13.08 7.17 3.65
N ASP A 25 13.03 6.63 2.42
CA ASP A 25 13.43 5.24 2.17
C ASP A 25 14.96 5.08 2.31
N TYR A 26 15.73 6.15 2.10
CA TYR A 26 17.19 6.15 2.03
C TYR A 26 17.85 7.00 3.10
N ILE A 27 17.15 7.79 3.91
CA ILE A 27 17.77 8.68 4.90
C ILE A 27 16.90 8.69 6.16
N GLY A 28 17.52 8.45 7.33
CA GLY A 28 16.88 8.61 8.63
C GLY A 28 16.40 10.05 8.83
N GLY A 29 15.12 10.23 9.18
CA GLY A 29 14.48 11.54 9.30
C GLY A 29 14.02 12.18 7.99
N GLY A 30 14.22 11.51 6.85
CA GLY A 30 13.58 11.84 5.56
C GLY A 30 13.98 13.17 4.94
N GLU A 31 13.06 13.75 4.18
CA GLU A 31 13.26 14.96 3.38
C GLU A 31 13.69 16.16 4.23
N ALA A 32 13.18 16.28 5.46
CA ALA A 32 13.54 17.37 6.36
C ALA A 32 15.03 17.34 6.72
N ASN A 33 15.56 16.15 7.04
CA ASN A 33 16.98 15.96 7.29
C ASN A 33 17.78 16.20 6.01
N PHE A 34 17.35 15.63 4.88
CA PHE A 34 18.05 15.80 3.60
C PHE A 34 18.25 17.28 3.24
N PHE A 35 17.19 18.09 3.24
CA PHE A 35 17.32 19.51 2.90
C PHE A 35 18.09 20.27 3.97
N GLY A 36 17.89 19.98 5.25
CA GLY A 36 18.66 20.60 6.34
C GLY A 36 20.16 20.35 6.22
N ILE A 37 20.55 19.13 5.84
CA ILE A 37 21.95 18.72 5.60
C ILE A 37 22.50 19.46 4.38
N MET A 38 21.79 19.46 3.26
CA MET A 38 22.25 20.12 2.04
C MET A 38 22.47 21.63 2.22
N PHE A 39 21.66 22.28 3.08
CA PHE A 39 21.84 23.71 3.41
C PHE A 39 22.91 23.98 4.47
N SER A 40 23.21 23.01 5.35
CA SER A 40 24.17 23.20 6.44
C SER A 40 25.59 22.71 6.12
N ALA A 41 25.75 21.90 5.07
CA ALA A 41 27.04 21.43 4.62
C ALA A 41 27.95 22.62 4.23
N PRO A 42 29.18 22.70 4.77
CA PRO A 42 30.09 23.76 4.41
C PRO A 42 30.52 23.60 2.94
N PRO A 43 30.70 24.70 2.18
CA PRO A 43 31.10 24.63 0.77
C PRO A 43 32.50 24.02 0.55
N THR A 44 33.26 23.79 1.63
CA THR A 44 34.58 23.14 1.62
C THR A 44 34.51 21.63 1.89
N MET A 45 33.32 21.06 2.11
CA MET A 45 33.13 19.63 2.31
C MET A 45 33.58 18.85 1.07
N ARG A 46 34.46 17.86 1.26
CA ARG A 46 34.96 17.02 0.17
C ARG A 46 34.06 15.82 -0.04
N HIS A 47 33.59 15.63 -1.26
CA HIS A 47 32.83 14.45 -1.67
C HIS A 47 33.71 13.31 -2.18
N TYR A 48 34.92 13.64 -2.66
CA TYR A 48 35.86 12.70 -3.24
C TYR A 48 37.23 12.81 -2.56
N ASN A 49 37.93 11.68 -2.46
CA ASN A 49 39.35 11.67 -2.13
C ASN A 49 40.20 12.09 -3.36
N PRO A 50 41.52 12.31 -3.21
CA PRO A 50 42.39 12.64 -4.34
C PRO A 50 42.41 11.59 -5.46
N ASP A 51 42.04 10.35 -5.15
CA ASP A 51 41.98 9.23 -6.10
C ASP A 51 40.64 9.17 -6.86
N GLY A 52 39.69 10.07 -6.54
CA GLY A 52 38.39 10.17 -7.21
C GLY A 52 37.31 9.25 -6.64
N GLU A 53 37.56 8.57 -5.52
CA GLU A 53 36.58 7.72 -4.82
C GLU A 53 35.68 8.56 -3.92
N GLU A 54 34.40 8.20 -3.84
CA GLU A 54 33.43 8.86 -2.97
C GLU A 54 33.76 8.59 -1.50
N ILE A 55 33.81 9.67 -0.71
CA ILE A 55 34.10 9.61 0.73
C ILE A 55 32.95 10.16 1.56
N ILE A 56 32.91 9.76 2.82
CA ILE A 56 32.03 10.32 3.84
C ILE A 56 32.88 11.19 4.77
N PRO A 57 32.78 12.53 4.69
CA PRO A 57 33.60 13.47 5.45
C PRO A 57 33.12 13.75 6.89
N THR A 58 31.97 13.19 7.31
CA THR A 58 31.29 13.51 8.59
C THR A 58 31.05 12.27 9.45
N THR A 59 30.52 12.46 10.67
CA THR A 59 30.21 11.40 11.64
C THR A 59 28.89 10.65 11.38
N ASN A 60 28.31 10.80 10.19
CA ASN A 60 27.29 9.90 9.66
C ASN A 60 27.22 10.07 8.13
N TRP A 61 26.84 8.99 7.45
CA TRP A 61 26.68 8.97 6.00
C TRP A 61 25.54 9.84 5.51
N GLU A 62 24.51 10.01 6.34
CA GLU A 62 23.35 10.86 6.06
C GLU A 62 23.77 12.33 5.86
N ASN A 63 24.77 12.82 6.62
CA ASN A 63 25.23 14.22 6.54
C ASN A 63 26.46 14.44 5.66
N GLY A 64 27.14 13.37 5.22
CA GLY A 64 28.50 13.46 4.67
C GLY A 64 28.58 13.47 3.15
N ASN A 65 28.00 12.45 2.50
CA ASN A 65 27.94 12.35 1.05
C ASN A 65 26.98 11.19 0.67
N TRP A 66 25.80 11.52 0.13
CA TRP A 66 24.79 10.50 -0.16
C TRP A 66 25.21 9.55 -1.28
N ASP A 67 25.95 10.05 -2.28
CA ASP A 67 26.37 9.25 -3.42
C ASP A 67 27.21 8.04 -2.97
N ALA A 68 28.04 8.23 -1.93
CA ALA A 68 28.92 7.19 -1.36
C ALA A 68 28.19 5.97 -0.76
N ALA A 69 26.89 6.08 -0.48
CA ALA A 69 26.11 5.01 0.17
C ALA A 69 24.84 4.63 -0.61
N LYS A 70 24.35 5.50 -1.50
CA LYS A 70 23.07 5.33 -2.20
C LYS A 70 23.00 4.01 -2.97
N SER A 71 24.07 3.63 -3.68
CA SER A 71 24.11 2.40 -4.49
C SER A 71 23.97 1.14 -3.65
N SER A 72 24.32 1.19 -2.36
CA SER A 72 24.20 0.08 -1.44
C SER A 72 22.77 -0.16 -0.96
N PHE A 73 21.80 0.70 -1.30
CA PHE A 73 20.42 0.54 -0.83
C PHE A 73 19.47 0.05 -1.92
N TYR A 74 18.95 -1.15 -1.73
CA TYR A 74 17.83 -1.66 -2.51
C TYR A 74 16.50 -1.33 -1.82
N ARG A 75 15.58 -0.71 -2.56
CA ARG A 75 14.23 -0.36 -2.08
C ARG A 75 13.18 -0.69 -3.13
N ARG A 76 12.23 -1.54 -2.76
CA ARG A 76 11.02 -1.83 -3.52
C ARG A 76 9.81 -1.45 -2.67
N ASN A 77 8.91 -0.67 -3.23
CA ASN A 77 7.67 -0.24 -2.62
C ASN A 77 6.62 -0.19 -3.71
N THR A 78 5.96 -1.32 -3.96
CA THR A 78 4.98 -1.49 -5.03
C THR A 78 3.59 -1.60 -4.43
N ASN A 79 2.64 -0.90 -5.02
CA ASN A 79 1.22 -0.96 -4.66
C ASN A 79 0.41 -1.38 -5.89
N TYR A 80 -0.48 -2.35 -5.67
CA TYR A 80 -1.47 -2.80 -6.64
C TYR A 80 -2.86 -2.46 -6.12
N ARG A 81 -3.63 -1.74 -6.92
CA ARG A 81 -5.03 -1.43 -6.63
C ARG A 81 -5.91 -1.99 -7.72
N PHE A 82 -6.95 -2.69 -7.32
CA PHE A 82 -7.97 -3.23 -8.20
C PHE A 82 -9.35 -2.87 -7.65
N THR A 83 -10.20 -2.32 -8.51
CA THR A 83 -11.60 -2.04 -8.20
C THR A 83 -12.47 -2.67 -9.26
N MET A 84 -13.47 -3.44 -8.82
CA MET A 84 -14.51 -3.99 -9.67
C MET A 84 -15.87 -3.60 -9.12
N ASN A 85 -16.73 -3.08 -9.98
CA ASN A 85 -18.14 -2.87 -9.66
C ASN A 85 -18.99 -3.66 -10.63
N GLN A 86 -20.05 -4.28 -10.12
CA GLN A 86 -21.08 -4.96 -10.89
C GLN A 86 -22.44 -4.47 -10.41
N GLY A 87 -23.20 -3.83 -11.29
CA GLY A 87 -24.60 -3.49 -11.09
C GLY A 87 -25.50 -4.39 -11.92
N LEU A 88 -26.65 -4.76 -11.35
CA LEU A 88 -27.77 -5.39 -12.04
C LEU A 88 -29.02 -4.59 -11.69
N ASN A 89 -29.72 -4.10 -12.72
CA ASN A 89 -30.96 -3.36 -12.57
C ASN A 89 -32.08 -4.13 -13.23
N PHE A 90 -33.07 -4.52 -12.43
CA PHE A 90 -34.24 -5.28 -12.83
C PHE A 90 -35.46 -4.36 -12.83
N ARG A 91 -36.21 -4.35 -13.93
CA ARG A 91 -37.55 -3.76 -14.01
C ARG A 91 -38.56 -4.89 -13.97
N LEU A 92 -39.01 -5.23 -12.76
CA LEU A 92 -39.87 -6.41 -12.52
C LEU A 92 -41.29 -6.16 -13.04
N THR A 93 -41.77 -4.94 -12.85
CA THR A 93 -43.01 -4.41 -13.45
C THR A 93 -42.74 -2.98 -13.91
N ASP A 94 -43.75 -2.30 -14.47
CA ASP A 94 -43.65 -0.88 -14.83
C ASP A 94 -43.43 0.03 -13.61
N HIS A 95 -43.77 -0.45 -12.42
CA HIS A 95 -43.70 0.31 -11.16
C HIS A 95 -42.65 -0.22 -10.18
N ILE A 96 -42.16 -1.46 -10.34
CA ILE A 96 -41.26 -2.11 -9.38
C ILE A 96 -39.88 -2.31 -9.99
N THR A 97 -38.87 -1.77 -9.31
CA THR A 97 -37.46 -1.96 -9.68
C THR A 97 -36.69 -2.66 -8.58
N LEU A 98 -35.68 -3.45 -8.96
CA LEU A 98 -34.71 -4.04 -8.05
C LEU A 98 -33.31 -3.76 -8.57
N LYS A 99 -32.49 -3.08 -7.77
CA LYS A 99 -31.10 -2.76 -8.07
C LYS A 99 -30.20 -3.57 -7.13
N LEU A 100 -29.36 -4.41 -7.71
CA LEU A 100 -28.31 -5.12 -7.01
C LEU A 100 -26.96 -4.52 -7.42
N ASN A 101 -26.09 -4.25 -6.46
CA ASN A 101 -24.74 -3.76 -6.72
C ASN A 101 -23.73 -4.52 -5.85
N GLY A 102 -22.62 -4.91 -6.44
CA GLY A 102 -21.45 -5.43 -5.75
C GLY A 102 -20.22 -4.62 -6.12
N MET A 103 -19.46 -4.19 -5.13
CA MET A 103 -18.17 -3.53 -5.30
C MET A 103 -17.09 -4.30 -4.56
N TRP A 104 -16.00 -4.61 -5.24
CA TRP A 104 -14.77 -5.12 -4.66
C TRP A 104 -13.67 -4.09 -4.82
N TYR A 105 -13.02 -3.75 -3.72
CA TYR A 105 -11.80 -2.95 -3.71
C TYR A 105 -10.67 -3.75 -3.07
N PHE A 106 -9.68 -4.06 -3.87
CA PHE A 106 -8.47 -4.77 -3.47
C PHE A 106 -7.28 -3.82 -3.51
N ASN A 107 -6.50 -3.81 -2.44
CA ASN A 107 -5.30 -3.01 -2.32
C ASN A 107 -4.19 -3.86 -1.72
N MET A 108 -3.06 -3.96 -2.40
CA MET A 108 -1.94 -4.79 -2.00
C MET A 108 -0.65 -3.99 -2.04
N TYR A 109 0.11 -4.05 -0.95
CA TYR A 109 1.45 -3.46 -0.88
C TYR A 109 2.49 -4.57 -0.76
N GLU A 110 3.54 -4.43 -1.56
CA GLU A 110 4.77 -5.19 -1.46
C GLU A 110 5.90 -4.21 -1.17
N LYS A 111 6.56 -4.38 -0.03
CA LYS A 111 7.75 -3.60 0.31
C LYS A 111 8.91 -4.53 0.57
N GLU A 112 10.08 -4.17 0.07
CA GLU A 112 11.32 -4.87 0.35
C GLU A 112 12.44 -3.85 0.49
N LYS A 113 13.26 -4.04 1.50
CA LYS A 113 14.44 -3.23 1.78
C LYS A 113 15.62 -4.15 1.97
N PHE A 114 16.74 -3.78 1.39
CA PHE A 114 18.01 -4.43 1.64
C PHE A 114 19.11 -3.39 1.62
N ASN A 115 20.04 -3.53 2.55
CA ASN A 115 21.25 -2.72 2.62
C ASN A 115 22.43 -3.64 2.28
N GLY A 116 23.18 -3.31 1.23
CA GLY A 116 24.54 -3.77 1.04
C GLY A 116 25.48 -3.14 2.06
N THR A 117 26.77 -3.35 1.89
CA THR A 117 27.80 -2.68 2.70
C THR A 117 27.85 -1.20 2.32
N TYR A 118 27.85 -0.32 3.31
CA TYR A 118 27.96 1.11 3.08
C TYR A 118 28.85 1.77 4.12
N LEU A 119 29.55 2.82 3.72
CA LEU A 119 30.30 3.66 4.63
C LEU A 119 29.33 4.34 5.59
N VAL A 120 29.62 4.32 6.88
CA VAL A 120 28.85 5.04 7.91
C VAL A 120 29.56 6.33 8.27
N ASN A 121 30.88 6.25 8.45
CA ASN A 121 31.79 7.31 8.89
C ASN A 121 33.15 7.14 8.20
N PRO A 122 34.04 8.15 8.25
CA PRO A 122 35.41 8.01 7.75
C PRO A 122 36.07 6.73 8.28
N GLY A 123 36.41 5.82 7.36
CA GLY A 123 37.10 4.55 7.66
C GLY A 123 36.24 3.45 8.30
N THR A 124 34.93 3.65 8.45
CA THR A 124 34.03 2.67 9.10
C THR A 124 32.83 2.35 8.21
N SER A 125 32.59 1.07 7.97
CA SER A 125 31.47 0.56 7.20
C SER A 125 30.47 -0.21 8.06
N ASN A 126 29.20 -0.18 7.66
CA ASN A 126 28.21 -1.15 8.12
C ASN A 126 28.14 -2.28 7.09
N SER A 127 28.30 -3.51 7.56
CA SER A 127 28.19 -4.75 6.78
C SER A 127 27.25 -5.72 7.48
N ASP A 128 26.20 -5.21 8.11
CA ASP A 128 25.17 -6.04 8.75
C ASP A 128 24.22 -6.63 7.71
N HIS A 129 24.17 -6.10 6.49
CA HIS A 129 23.30 -6.57 5.42
C HIS A 129 21.82 -6.69 5.81
N ALA A 130 21.30 -5.64 6.45
CA ALA A 130 19.94 -5.61 6.94
C ALA A 130 18.93 -5.74 5.78
N ALA A 131 18.02 -6.70 5.89
CA ALA A 131 17.02 -7.04 4.90
C ALA A 131 15.63 -7.10 5.54
N SER A 132 14.59 -6.66 4.84
CA SER A 132 13.21 -6.83 5.27
C SER A 132 12.28 -6.93 4.07
N ALA A 133 11.23 -7.72 4.21
CA ALA A 133 10.13 -7.78 3.28
C ALA A 133 8.81 -7.67 4.04
N SER A 134 7.87 -6.93 3.47
CA SER A 134 6.51 -6.87 3.98
C SER A 134 5.51 -6.94 2.86
N TYR A 135 4.43 -7.65 3.14
CA TYR A 135 3.29 -7.84 2.29
C TYR A 135 2.07 -7.41 3.08
N SER A 136 1.21 -6.58 2.49
CA SER A 136 -0.11 -6.37 3.04
C SER A 136 -1.15 -6.42 1.94
N ARG A 137 -2.33 -6.92 2.28
CA ARG A 137 -3.50 -6.91 1.42
C ARG A 137 -4.71 -6.44 2.19
N MET A 138 -5.53 -5.64 1.54
CA MET A 138 -6.86 -5.28 1.98
C MET A 138 -7.85 -5.71 0.89
N LEU A 139 -8.91 -6.41 1.29
CA LEU A 139 -10.09 -6.63 0.47
C LEU A 139 -11.29 -5.99 1.17
N SER A 140 -11.90 -5.02 0.49
CA SER A 140 -13.15 -4.40 0.90
C SER A 140 -14.23 -4.79 -0.09
N GLN A 141 -15.37 -5.23 0.43
CA GLN A 141 -16.52 -5.70 -0.34
C GLN A 141 -17.76 -4.98 0.15
N THR A 142 -18.53 -4.40 -0.77
CA THR A 142 -19.83 -3.81 -0.49
C THR A 142 -20.87 -4.47 -1.38
N TYR A 143 -21.98 -4.90 -0.79
CA TYR A 143 -23.12 -5.46 -1.51
C TYR A 143 -24.37 -4.69 -1.13
N ASN A 144 -25.07 -4.20 -2.13
CA ASN A 144 -26.26 -3.38 -1.99
C ASN A 144 -27.43 -4.03 -2.74
N ALA A 145 -28.59 -4.08 -2.10
CA ALA A 145 -29.85 -4.47 -2.71
C ALA A 145 -30.91 -3.42 -2.41
N ILE A 146 -31.48 -2.80 -3.44
CA ILE A 146 -32.47 -1.72 -3.31
C ILE A 146 -33.69 -2.10 -4.13
N ALA A 147 -34.83 -2.23 -3.47
CA ALA A 147 -36.13 -2.36 -4.12
C ALA A 147 -36.83 -1.00 -4.13
N GLY A 148 -37.36 -0.62 -5.28
CA GLY A 148 -38.10 0.63 -5.48
C GLY A 148 -39.49 0.37 -6.03
N TYR A 149 -40.44 1.19 -5.60
CA TYR A 149 -41.79 1.28 -6.14
C TYR A 149 -42.08 2.73 -6.52
N GLU A 150 -42.46 2.97 -7.77
CA GLU A 150 -42.82 4.29 -8.28
C GLU A 150 -44.15 4.20 -9.03
N ASN A 151 -45.11 5.02 -8.63
CA ASN A 151 -46.42 5.10 -9.30
C ASN A 151 -46.96 6.52 -9.30
N SER A 152 -47.59 6.90 -10.41
CA SER A 152 -48.19 8.21 -10.63
C SER A 152 -49.65 8.05 -11.04
N TRP A 153 -50.56 8.73 -10.35
CA TRP A 153 -51.99 8.74 -10.67
C TRP A 153 -52.59 10.13 -10.48
N ASN A 154 -53.23 10.66 -11.51
CA ASN A 154 -53.70 12.06 -11.53
C ASN A 154 -52.58 13.04 -11.14
N ASP A 155 -52.82 13.87 -10.12
CA ASP A 155 -51.86 14.83 -9.57
C ASP A 155 -51.08 14.26 -8.36
N HIS A 156 -50.95 12.93 -8.26
CA HIS A 156 -50.24 12.26 -7.17
C HIS A 156 -49.07 11.44 -7.70
N ASN A 157 -47.88 11.59 -7.12
CA ASN A 157 -46.79 10.64 -7.33
C ASN A 157 -46.31 10.07 -5.99
N LEU A 158 -46.07 8.76 -5.99
CA LEU A 158 -45.54 8.03 -4.85
C LEU A 158 -44.25 7.33 -5.28
N SER A 159 -43.16 7.60 -4.56
CA SER A 159 -41.91 6.86 -4.67
C SER A 159 -41.55 6.28 -3.31
N VAL A 160 -41.27 4.99 -3.27
CA VAL A 160 -40.84 4.27 -2.07
C VAL A 160 -39.63 3.44 -2.41
N ILE A 161 -38.58 3.55 -1.61
CA ILE A 161 -37.41 2.68 -1.66
C ILE A 161 -37.18 2.00 -0.33
N VAL A 162 -36.75 0.75 -0.39
CA VAL A 162 -36.16 0.02 0.73
C VAL A 162 -34.86 -0.60 0.28
N GLY A 163 -33.88 -0.61 1.15
CA GLY A 163 -32.54 -1.03 0.81
C GLY A 163 -31.83 -1.76 1.93
N TYR A 164 -30.87 -2.54 1.51
CA TYR A 164 -30.01 -3.37 2.32
C TYR A 164 -28.57 -3.17 1.86
N GLU A 165 -27.65 -2.97 2.81
CA GLU A 165 -26.22 -2.91 2.56
C GLU A 165 -25.48 -3.90 3.48
N PHE A 166 -24.53 -4.62 2.89
CA PHE A 166 -23.53 -5.41 3.60
C PHE A 166 -22.13 -4.97 3.20
N TYR A 167 -21.29 -4.69 4.19
CA TYR A 167 -19.90 -4.29 4.00
C TYR A 167 -18.97 -5.19 4.80
N ASP A 168 -17.89 -5.68 4.17
CA ASP A 168 -16.84 -6.49 4.79
C ASP A 168 -15.47 -5.99 4.32
N LYS A 169 -14.63 -5.59 5.26
CA LYS A 169 -13.24 -5.20 5.00
C LYS A 169 -12.31 -6.07 5.81
N TYR A 170 -11.38 -6.70 5.13
CA TYR A 170 -10.38 -7.56 5.72
C TYR A 170 -8.98 -7.08 5.34
N ASN A 171 -8.12 -6.89 6.33
CA ASN A 171 -6.71 -6.61 6.13
C ASN A 171 -5.88 -7.77 6.64
N PHE A 172 -4.88 -8.15 5.86
CA PHE A 172 -3.84 -9.08 6.24
C PHE A 172 -2.49 -8.42 6.00
N GLY A 173 -1.60 -8.55 6.98
CA GLY A 173 -0.20 -8.14 6.87
C GLY A 173 0.72 -9.29 7.22
N LEU A 174 1.86 -9.33 6.54
CA LEU A 174 2.99 -10.19 6.83
C LEU A 174 4.24 -9.33 6.72
N SER A 175 5.12 -9.41 7.71
CA SER A 175 6.43 -8.76 7.65
C SER A 175 7.48 -9.70 8.18
N ALA A 176 8.62 -9.72 7.52
CA ALA A 176 9.80 -10.42 7.97
C ALA A 176 11.03 -9.55 7.76
N GLY A 177 12.04 -9.73 8.58
CA GLY A 177 13.30 -9.03 8.42
C GLY A 177 14.40 -9.62 9.26
N GLY A 178 15.62 -9.21 8.96
CA GLY A 178 16.81 -9.63 9.67
C GLY A 178 18.08 -9.13 9.04
N GLN A 179 19.22 -9.71 9.43
CA GLN A 179 20.55 -9.21 9.04
C GLN A 179 21.63 -10.31 9.13
N GLY A 180 22.76 -10.11 8.47
CA GLY A 180 23.94 -10.97 8.49
C GLY A 180 24.08 -11.86 7.26
N SER A 181 23.63 -11.39 6.09
CA SER A 181 23.87 -12.07 4.82
C SER A 181 25.35 -11.99 4.44
N ASP A 182 25.93 -13.07 3.91
CA ASP A 182 27.31 -13.03 3.36
C ASP A 182 27.37 -12.34 1.98
N PHE A 183 26.22 -12.03 1.37
CA PHE A 183 26.10 -11.44 0.04
C PHE A 183 25.70 -9.96 0.10
N ASP A 184 26.35 -9.16 -0.76
CA ASP A 184 26.19 -7.70 -0.83
C ASP A 184 25.14 -7.23 -1.85
N ASP A 185 24.70 -8.11 -2.75
CA ASP A 185 23.84 -7.80 -3.89
C ASP A 185 22.57 -8.69 -3.99
N LEU A 186 22.35 -9.57 -3.01
CA LEU A 186 21.21 -10.48 -2.98
C LEU A 186 20.19 -10.07 -1.90
N PRO A 187 19.11 -9.34 -2.26
CA PRO A 187 18.05 -8.95 -1.33
C PRO A 187 17.12 -10.13 -1.03
N SER A 188 17.62 -11.15 -0.33
CA SER A 188 16.87 -12.36 -0.01
C SER A 188 16.94 -12.66 1.48
N LEU A 189 15.77 -12.80 2.10
CA LEU A 189 15.63 -13.19 3.50
C LEU A 189 16.15 -14.61 3.77
N GLY A 190 16.37 -15.42 2.73
CA GLY A 190 16.89 -16.78 2.86
C GLY A 190 18.35 -16.87 3.30
N TYR A 191 19.13 -15.81 3.06
CA TYR A 191 20.56 -15.71 3.35
C TYR A 191 20.89 -14.96 4.64
N ILE A 192 19.87 -14.50 5.38
CA ILE A 192 20.05 -13.90 6.70
C ILE A 192 20.71 -14.92 7.64
N ASP A 193 21.61 -14.45 8.50
CA ASP A 193 22.23 -15.26 9.55
C ASP A 193 21.15 -15.82 10.50
N LYS A 194 21.09 -17.16 10.58
CA LYS A 194 20.13 -17.92 11.39
C LYS A 194 20.70 -18.33 12.74
N THR A 195 21.93 -17.89 13.07
CA THR A 195 22.57 -18.23 14.32
C THR A 195 21.81 -17.56 15.47
N GLU A 196 21.26 -18.36 16.37
CA GLU A 196 20.72 -17.89 17.64
C GLU A 196 21.86 -17.76 18.65
N ASP A 197 22.73 -16.77 18.48
CA ASP A 197 23.76 -16.48 19.47
C ASP A 197 23.32 -15.31 20.37
N LYS A 198 23.38 -15.52 21.69
CA LYS A 198 23.10 -14.51 22.74
C LYS A 198 21.73 -13.81 22.69
N ASN A 199 20.61 -14.52 22.72
CA ASN A 199 19.26 -13.92 22.88
C ASN A 199 18.87 -12.85 21.83
N ILE A 200 19.64 -12.69 20.75
CA ILE A 200 19.35 -11.77 19.66
C ILE A 200 18.97 -12.64 18.46
N SER A 201 17.67 -12.90 18.31
CA SER A 201 17.20 -13.47 17.06
C SER A 201 17.40 -12.40 15.98
N LYS A 202 18.33 -12.63 15.06
CA LYS A 202 18.56 -11.75 13.90
C LYS A 202 17.40 -11.79 12.92
N ILE A 203 16.36 -12.58 13.17
CA ILE A 203 15.16 -12.73 12.34
C ILE A 203 13.94 -12.32 13.15
N SER A 204 13.10 -11.49 12.56
CA SER A 204 11.78 -11.13 13.09
C SER A 204 10.73 -11.45 12.04
N MET A 205 9.63 -12.07 12.47
CA MET A 205 8.48 -12.37 11.62
C MET A 205 7.20 -12.03 12.37
N ASN A 206 6.25 -11.40 11.68
CA ASN A 206 4.96 -11.05 12.25
C ASN A 206 3.86 -11.13 11.19
N SER A 207 2.65 -11.49 11.63
CA SER A 207 1.45 -11.45 10.81
C SER A 207 0.34 -10.70 11.54
N THR A 208 -0.42 -9.89 10.80
CA THR A 208 -1.54 -9.11 11.35
C THR A 208 -2.82 -9.40 10.59
N HIS A 209 -3.93 -9.40 11.33
CA HIS A 209 -5.26 -9.68 10.81
C HIS A 209 -6.25 -8.71 11.43
N THR A 210 -6.96 -7.94 10.61
CA THR A 210 -8.07 -7.10 11.08
C THR A 210 -9.28 -7.27 10.17
N ARG A 211 -10.47 -7.26 10.76
CA ARG A 211 -11.72 -7.41 10.04
C ARG A 211 -12.78 -6.47 10.58
N GLU A 212 -13.43 -5.76 9.68
CA GLU A 212 -14.55 -4.85 9.94
C GLU A 212 -15.74 -5.33 9.12
N ARG A 213 -16.92 -5.37 9.74
CA ARG A 213 -18.17 -5.73 9.07
C ARG A 213 -19.29 -4.82 9.53
N SER A 214 -20.13 -4.42 8.60
CA SER A 214 -21.38 -3.73 8.90
C SER A 214 -22.50 -4.26 8.02
N MET A 215 -23.70 -4.15 8.56
CA MET A 215 -24.94 -4.52 7.90
C MET A 215 -25.95 -3.42 8.21
N SER A 216 -26.70 -2.97 7.21
CA SER A 216 -27.60 -1.83 7.37
C SER A 216 -28.85 -2.01 6.51
N PHE A 217 -29.95 -1.47 7.01
CA PHE A 217 -31.22 -1.39 6.32
C PHE A 217 -31.64 0.07 6.27
N PHE A 218 -32.19 0.49 5.15
CA PHE A 218 -32.64 1.86 4.96
C PHE A 218 -33.92 1.90 4.14
N GLY A 219 -34.66 2.99 4.24
CA GLY A 219 -35.85 3.21 3.45
C GLY A 219 -36.17 4.68 3.36
N ASN A 220 -36.84 5.06 2.27
CA ASN A 220 -37.31 6.41 2.05
C ASN A 220 -38.64 6.34 1.29
N ALA A 221 -39.55 7.25 1.61
CA ALA A 221 -40.81 7.41 0.91
C ALA A 221 -41.04 8.90 0.66
N SER A 222 -41.45 9.23 -0.55
CA SER A 222 -41.81 10.59 -0.96
C SER A 222 -43.17 10.57 -1.67
N TYR A 223 -43.94 11.61 -1.42
CA TYR A 223 -45.25 11.82 -2.01
C TYR A 223 -45.43 13.29 -2.35
N ASP A 224 -45.88 13.59 -3.56
CA ASP A 224 -46.22 14.92 -4.06
C ASP A 224 -47.59 14.93 -4.76
#